data_AF-A0A662ILF6-F1
#
_entry.id   AF-A0A662ILF6-F1
#
_cell.length_a   1.000
_cell.length_b   1.000
_cell.length_c   1.000
_cell.angle_alpha   90.00
_cell.angle_beta   90.00
_cell.angle_gamma   90.00
#
_symmetry.space_group_name_H-M   'P 1'
#
loop_
_entity.id
_entity.type
_entity.pdbx_description
1 polymer ?
#
loop_
_entity_poly.entity_id
_entity_poly.type
_entity_poly.pdbx_seq_one_letter_code
_entity_poly.pdbx_strand_id
1 'polypeptide(L)'
;MWTQLLTNIALIFGLSLVVVLIFYGIGEKIAPKGTKVFGKLAPYACGEDLPPVKLQVDVERFFTYIVYFVVFDILAVIMATSFVSPGVYPSLFAVITLVSVAFLLLAVRG
;
A
#
# COMPACT_ATOMS: atom_id res chain seq x y z
N MET A 1 1.41 9.67 33.00
CA MET A 1 2.79 9.42 32.54
C MET A 1 2.86 8.21 31.61
N TRP A 2 2.55 6.99 32.09
CA TRP A 2 2.62 5.75 31.30
C TRP A 2 1.73 5.73 30.05
N THR A 3 0.52 6.27 30.12
CA THR A 3 -0.40 6.34 28.98
C THR A 3 0.12 7.21 27.84
N GLN A 4 0.82 8.30 28.15
CA GLN A 4 1.42 9.21 27.15
C GLN A 4 2.62 8.54 26.45
N LEU A 5 3.35 7.69 27.16
CA LEU A 5 4.45 6.91 26.58
C LEU A 5 3.91 5.81 25.65
N LEU A 6 2.87 5.09 26.07
CA LEU A 6 2.25 3.99 25.33
C LEU A 6 1.43 4.44 24.10
N THR A 7 1.15 5.74 23.97
CA THR A 7 0.41 6.32 22.83
C THR A 7 1.28 7.15 21.89
N ASN A 8 2.58 7.27 22.18
CA ASN A 8 3.50 8.03 21.35
C ASN A 8 3.78 7.31 20.01
N ILE A 9 3.32 7.91 18.90
CA ILE A 9 3.37 7.29 17.57
C ILE A 9 4.79 6.98 17.09
N ALA A 10 5.76 7.85 17.40
CA ALA A 10 7.15 7.66 17.00
C ALA A 10 7.79 6.50 17.76
N LEU A 11 7.47 6.35 19.06
CA LEU A 11 7.94 5.22 19.85
C LEU A 11 7.34 3.89 19.38
N ILE A 12 6.03 3.85 19.10
CA ILE A 12 5.37 2.63 18.61
C ILE A 12 5.96 2.21 17.27
N PHE A 13 6.13 3.16 16.33
CA PHE A 13 6.73 2.90 15.04
C PHE A 13 8.20 2.44 15.16
N GLY A 14 8.97 3.09 16.02
CA GLY A 14 10.36 2.69 16.29
C GLY A 14 10.45 1.29 16.86
N LEU A 15 9.61 0.97 17.85
CA LEU A 15 9.55 -0.35 18.47
C LEU A 15 9.14 -1.43 17.46
N SER A 16 8.11 -1.18 16.64
CA SER A 16 7.66 -2.15 15.64
C SER A 16 8.74 -2.44 14.59
N LEU A 17 9.47 -1.41 14.15
CA LEU A 17 10.60 -1.55 13.24
C LEU A 17 11.73 -2.36 13.89
N VAL A 18 12.08 -2.07 15.14
CA VAL A 18 13.08 -2.84 15.90
C VAL A 18 12.67 -4.31 16.00
N VAL A 19 11.41 -4.60 16.32
CA VAL A 19 10.90 -5.98 16.40
C VAL A 19 11.03 -6.70 15.05
N VAL A 20 10.66 -6.04 13.94
CA VAL A 20 10.80 -6.61 12.59
C VAL A 20 12.27 -6.90 12.26
N LEU A 21 13.18 -5.97 12.57
CA LEU A 21 14.62 -6.18 12.34
C LEU A 21 15.20 -7.31 13.18
N ILE A 22 14.75 -7.46 14.43
CA ILE A 22 15.14 -8.58 15.29
C ILE A 22 14.69 -9.89 14.65
N PHE A 23 13.43 -10.00 14.23
CA PHE A 23 12.94 -11.22 13.57
C PHE A 23 13.66 -11.51 12.26
N TYR A 24 13.93 -10.48 11.45
CA TYR A 24 14.71 -10.61 10.23
C TYR A 24 16.11 -11.14 10.51
N GLY A 25 16.82 -10.57 11.49
CA GLY A 25 18.16 -11.00 11.87
C GLY A 25 18.21 -12.38 12.53
N ILE A 26 17.21 -12.74 13.34
CA ILE A 26 17.06 -14.10 13.88
C ILE A 26 16.83 -15.09 12.74
N GLY A 27 15.94 -14.76 11.80
CA GLY A 27 15.67 -15.57 10.62
C GLY A 27 16.93 -15.82 9.79
N GLU A 28 17.72 -14.77 9.55
CA GLU A 28 19.01 -14.89 8.85
C GLU A 28 20.02 -15.80 9.58
N LYS A 29 20.05 -15.74 10.93
CA LYS A 29 20.97 -16.56 11.74
C LYS A 29 20.56 -18.02 11.83
N ILE A 30 19.26 -18.31 11.93
CA ILE A 30 18.73 -19.68 12.05
C ILE A 30 18.66 -20.37 10.68
N ALA A 31 18.44 -19.62 9.60
CA ALA A 31 18.27 -20.20 8.28
C ALA A 31 19.51 -21.00 7.82
N PRO A 32 19.33 -22.22 7.28
CA PRO A 32 20.42 -23.01 6.75
C PRO A 32 21.06 -22.30 5.55
N LYS A 33 22.34 -21.92 5.69
CA LYS A 33 23.12 -21.28 4.64
C LYS A 33 23.55 -22.32 3.59
N GLY A 34 22.64 -22.68 2.69
CA GLY A 34 22.97 -23.57 1.57
C GLY A 34 23.83 -22.87 0.51
N THR A 35 24.64 -23.64 -0.22
CA THR A 35 25.48 -23.14 -1.32
C THR A 35 24.64 -22.46 -2.40
N LYS A 36 25.20 -21.40 -3.00
CA LYS A 36 24.56 -20.66 -4.09
C LYS A 36 24.78 -21.40 -5.41
N VAL A 37 23.94 -22.40 -5.68
CA VAL A 37 23.93 -23.16 -6.94
C VAL A 37 22.97 -22.50 -7.93
N PHE A 38 23.27 -22.53 -9.22
CA PHE A 38 22.46 -21.90 -10.28
C PHE A 38 20.96 -22.25 -10.16
N GLY A 39 20.61 -23.53 -10.04
CA GLY A 39 19.21 -23.96 -9.90
C GLY A 39 18.50 -23.48 -8.63
N LYS A 40 19.23 -23.14 -7.55
CA LYS A 40 18.64 -22.56 -6.33
C LYS A 40 18.29 -21.08 -6.50
N LEU A 41 19.00 -20.39 -7.39
CA LEU A 41 18.79 -18.97 -7.69
C LEU A 41 17.93 -18.74 -8.94
N ALA A 42 17.68 -19.80 -9.72
CA ALA A 42 16.84 -19.75 -10.89
C ALA A 42 15.40 -19.39 -10.53
N PRO A 43 14.71 -18.58 -11.36
CA PRO A 43 13.30 -18.27 -11.16
C PRO A 43 12.45 -19.54 -11.17
N TYR A 44 11.36 -19.52 -10.41
CA TYR A 44 10.44 -20.66 -10.39
C TYR A 44 9.75 -20.78 -11.75
N ALA A 45 9.94 -21.93 -12.38
CA ALA A 45 9.56 -22.20 -13.76
C ALA A 45 9.33 -23.70 -13.98
N CYS A 46 8.90 -24.45 -12.95
CA CYS A 46 8.78 -25.92 -13.00
C CYS A 46 10.06 -26.67 -13.47
N GLY A 47 11.23 -26.03 -13.37
CA GLY A 47 12.51 -26.57 -13.87
C GLY A 47 12.80 -26.26 -15.34
N GLU A 48 11.91 -25.55 -16.02
CA GLU A 48 12.13 -25.05 -17.38
C GLU A 48 13.04 -23.82 -17.38
N ASP A 49 13.92 -23.73 -18.38
CA ASP A 49 14.77 -22.57 -18.59
C ASP A 49 13.98 -21.48 -19.31
N LEU A 50 13.19 -20.74 -18.51
CA LEU A 50 12.42 -19.60 -18.99
C LEU A 50 13.29 -18.34 -18.94
N PRO A 51 13.71 -17.79 -20.10
CA PRO A 51 14.46 -16.56 -20.11
C PRO A 51 13.59 -15.43 -19.52
N PRO A 52 14.20 -14.42 -18.87
CA PRO A 52 13.47 -13.30 -18.31
C PRO A 52 12.81 -12.48 -19.43
N VAL A 53 11.54 -12.79 -19.73
CA VAL A 53 10.73 -12.03 -20.67
C VAL A 53 10.14 -10.84 -19.92
N LYS A 54 10.30 -9.65 -20.50
CA LYS A 54 9.61 -8.44 -20.02
C LYS A 54 8.14 -8.56 -20.41
N LEU A 55 7.34 -9.18 -19.54
CA LEU A 55 5.89 -9.21 -19.71
C LEU A 55 5.36 -7.78 -19.57
N GLN A 56 4.81 -7.22 -20.65
CA GLN A 56 4.01 -6.01 -20.57
C GLN A 56 2.65 -6.40 -20.01
N VAL A 57 2.53 -6.35 -18.68
CA VAL A 57 1.26 -6.58 -18.01
C VAL A 57 0.34 -5.42 -18.37
N ASP A 58 -0.87 -5.74 -18.85
CA ASP A 58 -1.92 -4.74 -18.98
C ASP A 58 -2.30 -4.26 -17.57
N VAL A 59 -1.93 -3.01 -17.29
CA VAL A 59 -2.16 -2.34 -16.01
C VAL A 59 -3.24 -1.28 -16.11
N GLU A 60 -3.99 -1.21 -17.22
CA GLU A 60 -5.02 -0.21 -17.43
C GLU A 60 -6.03 -0.18 -16.27
N ARG A 61 -6.60 -1.35 -15.95
CA ARG A 61 -7.55 -1.49 -14.82
C ARG A 61 -6.91 -1.18 -13.48
N PHE A 62 -5.64 -1.56 -13.29
CA PHE A 62 -4.92 -1.29 -12.05
C PHE A 62 -4.75 0.21 -11.82
N PHE A 63 -4.39 0.97 -12.87
CA PHE A 63 -4.33 2.43 -12.80
C PHE A 63 -5.68 3.05 -12.53
N THR A 64 -6.76 2.54 -13.11
CA THR A 64 -8.12 3.01 -12.79
C THR A 64 -8.42 2.87 -11.28
N TYR A 65 -8.10 1.72 -10.69
CA TYR A 65 -8.29 1.51 -9.26
C TYR A 65 -7.42 2.44 -8.39
N ILE A 66 -6.18 2.71 -8.80
CA ILE A 66 -5.31 3.68 -8.11
C ILE A 66 -5.95 5.07 -8.11
N VAL A 67 -6.47 5.52 -9.26
CA VAL A 67 -7.10 6.83 -9.37
C VAL A 67 -8.30 6.92 -8.43
N TYR A 68 -9.17 5.90 -8.41
CA TYR A 68 -10.28 5.87 -7.44
C TYR A 68 -9.80 5.89 -6.00
N PHE A 69 -8.80 5.07 -5.67
CA PHE A 69 -8.24 5.01 -4.33
C PHE A 69 -7.73 6.38 -3.86
N VAL A 70 -6.93 7.08 -4.69
CA VAL A 70 -6.38 8.40 -4.35
C VAL A 70 -7.48 9.45 -4.16
N VAL A 71 -8.51 9.45 -5.03
CA VAL A 71 -9.64 10.39 -4.89
C VAL A 71 -10.38 10.16 -3.57
N PHE A 72 -10.66 8.90 -3.22
CA PHE A 72 -11.33 8.58 -1.96
C PHE A 72 -10.44 8.81 -0.73
N ASP A 73 -9.13 8.60 -0.83
CA ASP A 73 -8.18 8.85 0.26
C ASP A 73 -8.10 10.34 0.61
N ILE A 74 -8.02 11.22 -0.40
CA ILE A 74 -8.06 12.68 -0.21
C ILE A 74 -9.40 13.10 0.42
N LEU A 75 -10.52 12.55 -0.07
CA LEU A 75 -11.84 12.79 0.51
C LEU A 75 -11.88 12.38 1.99
N ALA A 76 -11.35 11.21 2.33
CA ALA A 76 -11.32 10.71 3.70
C ALA A 76 -10.52 11.65 4.62
N VAL A 77 -9.37 12.15 4.19
CA VAL A 77 -8.56 13.12 4.96
C VAL A 77 -9.32 14.44 5.18
N ILE A 78 -9.97 14.97 4.14
CA ILE A 78 -10.75 16.21 4.25
C ILE A 78 -11.94 16.02 5.19
N MET A 79 -12.65 14.90 5.08
CA MET A 79 -13.76 14.58 5.99
C MET A 79 -13.30 14.40 7.43
N ALA A 80 -12.20 13.66 7.64
CA ALA A 80 -11.64 13.40 8.96
C ALA A 80 -11.22 14.70 9.67
N THR A 81 -10.54 15.60 8.97
CA THR A 81 -10.12 16.90 9.52
C THR A 81 -11.30 17.85 9.74
N SER A 82 -12.38 17.70 8.97
CA SER A 82 -13.58 18.53 9.08
C SER A 82 -14.54 18.09 10.18
N PHE A 83 -14.31 16.95 10.85
CA PHE A 83 -15.18 16.51 11.96
C PHE A 83 -15.19 17.49 13.15
N VAL A 84 -14.11 18.23 13.36
CA VAL A 84 -14.01 19.22 14.45
C VAL A 84 -14.86 20.46 14.17
N SER A 85 -15.02 20.83 12.89
CA SER A 85 -15.87 21.94 12.47
C SER A 85 -16.57 21.58 11.16
N PRO A 86 -17.73 20.90 11.25
CA PRO A 86 -18.54 20.60 10.07
C PRO A 86 -18.94 21.89 9.37
N GLY A 87 -18.91 21.90 8.04
CA GLY A 87 -19.18 23.11 7.28
C GLY A 87 -19.60 22.85 5.84
N VAL A 88 -19.85 23.96 5.14
CA VAL A 88 -20.29 23.93 3.74
C VAL A 88 -19.16 23.48 2.81
N TYR A 89 -17.93 23.91 3.05
CA TYR A 89 -16.79 23.58 2.17
C TYR A 89 -16.45 22.07 2.12
N PRO A 90 -16.35 21.33 3.25
CA PRO A 90 -16.12 19.88 3.20
C PRO A 90 -17.26 19.12 2.52
N SER A 91 -18.50 19.57 2.75
CA SER A 91 -19.69 18.99 2.12
C SER A 91 -19.70 19.21 0.60
N LEU A 92 -19.36 20.43 0.15
CA LEU A 92 -19.21 20.73 -1.28
C LEU A 92 -18.10 19.92 -1.92
N PHE A 93 -16.95 19.78 -1.24
CA PHE A 93 -15.85 18.95 -1.72
C PHE A 93 -16.28 17.47 -1.86
N ALA A 94 -17.03 16.94 -0.90
CA ALA A 94 -17.60 15.60 -0.97
C ALA A 94 -18.54 15.43 -2.18
N VAL A 95 -19.41 16.41 -2.44
CA VAL A 95 -20.29 16.36 -3.62
C VAL A 95 -19.49 16.40 -4.92
N ILE A 96 -18.51 17.31 -5.04
CA ILE A 96 -17.68 17.45 -6.24
C ILE A 96 -16.88 16.17 -6.52
N THR A 97 -16.30 15.57 -5.47
CA THR A 97 -15.54 14.31 -5.60
C THR A 97 -16.45 13.16 -6.01
N LEU A 98 -17.63 13.01 -5.42
CA LEU A 98 -18.59 11.97 -5.81
C LEU A 98 -19.05 12.13 -7.27
N VAL A 99 -19.32 13.37 -7.71
CA VAL A 99 -19.67 13.66 -9.11
C VAL A 99 -18.50 13.30 -10.04
N SER A 100 -17.27 13.67 -9.68
CA SER A 100 -16.07 13.34 -10.46
C SER A 100 -15.87 11.83 -10.60
N VAL A 101 -16.06 11.08 -9.50
CA VAL A 101 -15.99 9.61 -9.52
C VAL A 101 -17.10 9.02 -10.39
N ALA A 102 -18.33 9.54 -10.31
CA ALA A 102 -19.44 9.10 -11.16
C ALA A 102 -19.12 9.30 -12.65
N PHE A 103 -18.56 10.45 -13.04
CA PHE A 103 -18.10 10.70 -14.41
C PHE A 103 -17.00 9.73 -14.84
N LEU A 104 -15.98 9.51 -13.99
CA LEU A 104 -14.92 8.54 -14.28
C LEU A 104 -15.47 7.12 -14.44
N LEU A 105 -16.42 6.71 -13.59
CA LEU A 105 -17.08 5.40 -13.70
C LEU A 105 -17.85 5.23 -15.00
N LEU A 106 -18.51 6.29 -15.48
CA LEU A 106 -19.19 6.28 -16.78
C LEU A 106 -18.18 6.21 -17.94
N ALA A 107 -17.09 6.98 -17.86
CA ALA A 107 -16.06 7.02 -18.89
C ALA A 107 -15.31 5.68 -19.04
N VAL A 108 -15.07 4.96 -17.94
CA VAL A 108 -14.37 3.66 -17.96
C VAL A 108 -15.29 2.51 -18.37
N ARG A 109 -16.61 2.66 -18.21
CA ARG A 109 -17.61 1.65 -18.60
C ARG A 109 -18.03 1.71 -20.06
N GLY A 110 -17.82 2.84 -20.73
CA GLY A 110 -18.20 3.07 -22.14
C GLY A 110 -17.04 2.83 -23.08
#